data_AF-A0A7J5SCT3-F1
#
_entry.id   AF-A0A7J5SCT3-F1
#
_cell.length_a   1.000
_cell.length_b   1.000
_cell.length_c   1.000
_cell.angle_alpha   90.00
_cell.angle_beta   90.00
_cell.angle_gamma   90.00
#
_symmetry.space_group_name_H-M   'P 1'
#
loop_
_entity.id
_entity.type
_entity.pdbx_description
1 polymer ?
#
loop_
_entity_poly.entity_id
_entity_poly.type
_entity_poly.pdbx_seq_one_letter_code
_entity_poly.pdbx_strand_id
1 'polypeptide(L)'
;MSFTAEVKDELARVPPTCSHCEKATLAALVRIEGTLFFSGQGKYRIEIATDVPSVARLIIKLLHELYHLETNLTVRRSVLHKTPNYLIEAPSQPRLAPALVDMGVLSP
;
A
#
# COMPACT_ATOMS: atom_id res chain seq x y z
N MET A 1 -6.06 -17.07 12.92
CA MET A 1 -6.19 -16.03 11.88
C MET A 1 -7.68 -15.85 11.60
N SER A 2 -8.10 -14.70 11.05
CA SER A 2 -9.49 -14.53 10.61
C SER A 2 -9.65 -15.08 9.19
N PHE A 3 -10.85 -15.48 8.81
CA PHE A 3 -11.16 -15.90 7.43
C PHE A 3 -10.75 -14.83 6.41
N THR A 4 -10.98 -13.55 6.73
CA THR A 4 -10.54 -12.42 5.89
C THR A 4 -9.03 -12.40 5.66
N ALA A 5 -8.23 -12.69 6.70
CA ALA A 5 -6.78 -12.71 6.59
C ALA A 5 -6.30 -13.88 5.71
N GLU A 6 -6.95 -15.04 5.82
CA GLU A 6 -6.67 -16.22 4.98
C GLU A 6 -6.95 -15.92 3.50
N VAL A 7 -8.12 -15.36 3.19
CA VAL A 7 -8.50 -14.99 1.81
C VAL A 7 -7.53 -13.95 1.24
N LYS A 8 -7.19 -12.91 2.01
CA LYS A 8 -6.20 -11.91 1.58
C LYS A 8 -4.82 -12.52 1.32
N ASP A 9 -4.41 -13.47 2.15
CA ASP A 9 -3.12 -14.14 2.01
C ASP A 9 -3.04 -14.97 0.73
N GLU A 10 -4.10 -15.72 0.40
CA GLU A 10 -4.22 -16.47 -0.85
C GLU A 10 -4.21 -15.53 -2.07
N LEU A 11 -5.07 -14.51 -2.08
CA LEU A 11 -5.21 -13.60 -3.23
C LEU A 11 -3.95 -12.77 -3.50
N ALA A 12 -3.14 -12.45 -2.47
CA ALA A 12 -1.89 -11.72 -2.64
C ALA A 12 -0.84 -12.46 -3.48
N ARG A 13 -1.03 -13.76 -3.75
CA ARG A 13 -0.11 -14.59 -4.55
C ARG A 13 -0.59 -14.84 -5.98
N VAL A 14 -1.78 -14.35 -6.33
CA VAL A 14 -2.33 -14.51 -7.68
C VAL A 14 -1.56 -13.60 -8.65
N PRO A 15 -0.99 -14.15 -9.74
CA PRO A 15 -0.24 -13.35 -10.70
C PRO A 15 -1.18 -12.43 -11.51
N PRO A 16 -0.70 -11.25 -11.93
CA PRO A 16 -1.48 -10.38 -12.79
C PRO A 16 -1.73 -11.03 -14.16
N THR A 17 -2.91 -10.78 -14.73
CA THR A 17 -3.30 -11.34 -16.03
C THR A 17 -3.23 -10.31 -17.17
N CYS A 18 -2.92 -9.05 -16.85
CA CYS A 18 -2.95 -7.94 -17.78
C CYS A 18 -1.95 -6.84 -17.38
N SER A 19 -1.59 -5.97 -18.32
CA SER A 19 -0.57 -4.92 -18.12
C SER A 19 -0.95 -3.87 -17.07
N HIS A 20 -2.25 -3.67 -16.80
CA HIS A 20 -2.74 -2.69 -15.83
C HIS A 20 -3.21 -3.32 -14.51
N CYS A 21 -3.16 -4.65 -14.40
CA CYS A 21 -3.74 -5.38 -13.26
C CYS A 21 -3.01 -5.04 -11.96
N GLU A 22 -1.68 -4.98 -11.99
CA GLU A 22 -0.87 -4.60 -10.83
C GLU A 22 -1.15 -3.18 -10.36
N LYS A 23 -1.23 -2.22 -11.29
CA LYS A 23 -1.61 -0.84 -10.97
C LYS A 23 -3.00 -0.77 -10.35
N ALA A 24 -3.98 -1.46 -10.93
CA ALA A 24 -5.34 -1.47 -10.42
C ALA A 24 -5.40 -2.04 -9.00
N THR A 25 -4.69 -3.13 -8.74
CA THR A 25 -4.56 -3.74 -7.41
C THR A 25 -3.93 -2.78 -6.41
N LEU A 26 -2.80 -2.15 -6.76
CA LEU A 26 -2.14 -1.18 -5.87
C LEU A 26 -3.03 0.03 -5.59
N ALA A 27 -3.70 0.59 -6.62
CA ALA A 27 -4.62 1.70 -6.47
C ALA A 27 -5.79 1.35 -5.53
N ALA A 28 -6.34 0.14 -5.62
CA ALA A 28 -7.39 -0.33 -4.72
C ALA A 28 -6.88 -0.46 -3.28
N LEU A 29 -5.70 -1.03 -3.06
CA LEU A 29 -5.10 -1.16 -1.73
C LEU A 29 -4.79 0.21 -1.10
N VAL A 30 -4.23 1.15 -1.86
CA VAL A 30 -4.00 2.52 -1.41
C VAL A 30 -5.30 3.21 -1.00
N ARG A 31 -6.41 2.97 -1.71
CA ARG A 31 -7.71 3.58 -1.38
C ARG A 31 -8.39 2.95 -0.17
N ILE A 32 -8.30 1.64 -0.02
CA ILE A 32 -9.05 0.90 1.00
C ILE A 32 -8.28 0.83 2.32
N GLU A 33 -6.96 0.62 2.24
CA GLU A 33 -6.09 0.41 3.41
C GLU A 33 -5.17 1.61 3.69
N GLY A 34 -5.11 2.58 2.76
CA GLY A 34 -4.23 3.72 2.85
C GLY A 34 -4.84 4.94 3.52
N THR A 35 -3.98 5.70 4.22
CA THR A 35 -4.24 7.03 4.74
C THR A 35 -3.33 8.02 4.03
N LEU A 36 -3.91 9.07 3.45
CA LEU A 36 -3.17 10.13 2.77
C LEU A 36 -3.00 11.33 3.71
N PHE A 37 -1.74 11.74 3.90
CA PHE A 37 -1.36 12.89 4.71
C PHE A 37 -0.97 14.07 3.81
N PHE A 38 -1.32 15.26 4.26
CA PHE A 38 -1.01 16.52 3.61
C PHE A 38 -0.14 17.36 4.54
N SER A 39 0.97 17.91 4.04
CA SER A 39 1.90 18.74 4.82
C SER A 39 2.27 20.04 4.10
N GLY A 40 1.31 20.59 3.36
CA GLY A 40 1.47 21.78 2.52
C GLY A 40 1.34 21.46 1.03
N GLN A 41 1.51 22.48 0.20
CA GLN A 41 1.30 22.38 -1.24
C GLN A 41 2.26 21.35 -1.87
N GLY A 42 1.70 20.34 -2.54
CA GLY A 42 2.45 19.29 -3.23
C GLY A 42 3.20 18.31 -2.32
N LYS A 43 3.06 18.41 -0.99
CA LYS A 43 3.73 17.53 -0.03
C LYS A 43 2.75 16.51 0.53
N TYR A 44 2.88 15.29 0.04
CA TYR A 44 2.04 14.15 0.41
C TYR A 44 2.87 13.09 1.12
N ARG A 45 2.23 12.31 1.97
CA ARG A 45 2.74 11.03 2.46
C ARG A 45 1.59 10.05 2.46
N ILE A 46 1.85 8.80 2.13
CA ILE A 46 0.85 7.74 2.33
C ILE A 46 1.33 6.75 3.37
N GLU A 47 0.41 6.29 4.21
CA GLU A 47 0.63 5.17 5.10
C GLU A 47 -0.42 4.10 4.78
N ILE A 48 0.00 2.85 4.62
CA ILE A 48 -0.87 1.71 4.32
C ILE A 48 -0.67 0.68 5.43
N ALA A 49 -1.76 0.26 6.06
CA ALA A 49 -1.72 -0.65 7.19
C ALA A 49 -2.43 -1.97 6.88
N THR A 50 -1.74 -3.09 7.11
CA THR A 50 -2.31 -4.42 6.93
C THR A 50 -1.83 -5.38 8.01
N ASP A 51 -2.65 -6.34 8.41
CA ASP A 51 -2.28 -7.43 9.34
C ASP A 51 -1.79 -8.69 8.60
N VAL A 52 -1.79 -8.66 7.26
CA VAL A 52 -1.42 -9.79 6.40
C VAL A 52 -0.03 -9.58 5.79
N PRO A 53 0.98 -10.42 6.10
CA PRO A 53 2.36 -10.21 5.65
C PRO A 53 2.55 -10.28 4.14
N SER A 54 1.78 -11.12 3.44
CA SER A 54 1.85 -11.26 1.98
C SER A 54 1.31 -10.03 1.26
N VAL A 55 0.21 -9.46 1.75
CA VAL A 55 -0.32 -8.17 1.27
C VAL A 55 0.70 -7.06 1.49
N ALA A 56 1.35 -7.02 2.65
CA ALA A 56 2.39 -6.02 2.92
C ALA A 56 3.55 -6.10 1.90
N ARG A 57 4.04 -7.32 1.62
CA ARG A 57 5.09 -7.55 0.61
C ARG A 57 4.62 -7.16 -0.79
N LEU A 58 3.38 -7.49 -1.15
CA LEU A 58 2.80 -7.12 -2.45
C LEU A 58 2.77 -5.60 -2.61
N ILE A 59 2.30 -4.85 -1.61
CA ILE A 59 2.25 -3.39 -1.66
C ILE A 59 3.65 -2.80 -1.86
N ILE A 60 4.63 -3.23 -1.05
CA ILE A 60 6.02 -2.75 -1.15
C ILE A 60 6.58 -3.04 -2.55
N LYS A 61 6.41 -4.27 -3.04
CA LYS A 61 6.83 -4.68 -4.39
C LYS A 61 6.25 -3.76 -5.45
N LEU A 62 4.93 -3.55 -5.43
CA LEU A 62 4.25 -2.73 -6.44
C LEU A 62 4.63 -1.25 -6.37
N LEU A 63 4.82 -0.68 -5.17
CA LEU A 63 5.30 0.69 -5.01
C LEU A 63 6.72 0.87 -5.58
N HIS A 64 7.58 -0.13 -5.39
CA HIS A 64 8.96 -0.10 -5.89
C HIS A 64 9.05 -0.34 -7.41
N GLU A 65 8.32 -1.33 -7.92
CA GLU A 65 8.42 -1.74 -9.33
C GLU A 65 7.66 -0.81 -10.28
N LEU A 66 6.44 -0.38 -9.92
CA LEU A 66 5.62 0.46 -10.79
C LEU A 66 6.01 1.94 -10.74
N TYR A 67 6.39 2.44 -9.56
CA TYR A 67 6.56 3.88 -9.33
C TYR A 67 7.93 4.27 -8.78
N HIS A 68 8.79 3.29 -8.47
CA HIS A 68 10.11 3.52 -7.89
C HIS A 68 10.07 4.45 -6.68
N LEU A 69 9.09 4.23 -5.82
CA LEU A 69 8.93 4.97 -4.57
C LEU A 69 9.75 4.30 -3.48
N GLU A 70 10.44 5.11 -2.68
CA GLU A 70 11.03 4.61 -1.44
C GLU A 70 9.93 4.36 -0.41
N THR A 71 10.05 3.28 0.37
CA THR A 71 9.10 2.94 1.42
C THR A 71 9.81 2.55 2.72
N ASN A 72 9.19 2.89 3.84
CA ASN A 72 9.59 2.46 5.17
C ASN A 72 8.58 1.43 5.69
N LEU A 73 9.06 0.36 6.34
CA LEU A 73 8.21 -0.64 6.98
C LEU A 73 8.37 -0.57 8.49
N THR A 74 7.27 -0.36 9.20
CA THR A 74 7.20 -0.53 10.66
C THR A 74 6.34 -1.74 10.99
N VAL A 75 6.93 -2.73 11.68
CA VAL A 75 6.17 -3.87 12.23
C VAL A 75 5.71 -3.52 13.64
N ARG A 76 4.41 -3.48 13.83
CA ARG A 76 3.74 -3.24 15.10
C ARG A 76 3.03 -4.50 15.56
N ARG A 77 2.64 -4.53 16.83
CA ARG A 77 1.79 -5.57 17.38
C ARG A 77 0.67 -4.93 18.19
N SER A 78 -0.58 -5.31 17.91
CA SER A 78 -1.71 -4.89 18.74
C SER A 78 -1.50 -5.39 20.17
N VAL A 79 -1.59 -4.49 21.15
CA VAL A 79 -1.51 -4.89 22.57
C VAL A 79 -2.74 -5.73 22.95
N LEU A 80 -3.92 -5.33 22.46
CA LEU A 80 -5.19 -5.99 22.75
C LEU A 80 -5.32 -7.35 22.04
N HIS A 81 -5.09 -7.37 20.72
CA HIS A 81 -5.36 -8.56 19.91
C HIS A 81 -4.12 -9.43 19.68
N LYS A 82 -2.93 -8.95 20.08
CA LYS A 82 -1.62 -9.61 19.86
C LYS A 82 -1.33 -9.94 18.39
N THR A 83 -2.08 -9.38 17.46
CA THR A 83 -1.90 -9.53 16.01
C THR A 83 -0.79 -8.61 15.51
N PRO A 84 0.03 -9.06 14.54
CA PRO A 84 0.96 -8.17 13.87
C PRO A 84 0.20 -7.13 13.04
N ASN A 85 0.78 -5.96 12.88
CA ASN A 85 0.30 -4.90 12.02
C ASN A 85 1.50 -4.30 11.27
N TYR A 86 1.47 -4.40 9.97
CA TYR A 86 2.50 -3.90 9.06
C TYR A 86 2.07 -2.52 8.58
N LEU A 87 2.80 -1.49 9.00
CA LEU A 87 2.61 -0.13 8.52
C LEU A 87 3.67 0.18 7.47
N ILE A 88 3.23 0.40 6.25
CA ILE A 88 4.07 0.77 5.11
C ILE A 88 3.89 2.25 4.86
N GLU A 89 4.97 3.00 4.91
CA GLU A 89 4.97 4.44 4.66
C GLU A 89 5.70 4.73 3.36
N ALA A 90 5.07 5.45 2.43
CA ALA A 90 5.80 6.13 1.37
C ALA A 90 5.92 7.62 1.74
N PRO A 91 7.10 8.09 2.16
CA PRO A 91 7.31 9.45 2.62
C PRO A 91 7.16 10.44 1.46
N SER A 92 7.10 11.73 1.82
CA SER A 92 7.09 12.82 0.83
C SER A 92 8.34 12.77 -0.04
N GLN A 93 8.12 12.52 -1.32
CA GLN A 93 9.16 12.38 -2.34
C GLN A 93 8.64 12.83 -3.71
N PRO A 94 9.51 13.25 -4.64
CA PRO A 94 9.11 13.84 -5.93
C PRO A 94 8.18 12.95 -6.78
N ARG A 95 8.35 11.63 -6.72
CA ARG A 95 7.57 10.66 -7.51
C ARG A 95 6.20 10.33 -6.92
N LEU A 96 5.91 10.71 -5.67
CA LEU A 96 4.68 10.29 -5.01
C LEU A 96 3.44 10.99 -5.58
N ALA A 97 3.48 12.31 -5.76
CA ALA A 97 2.36 13.06 -6.34
C ALA A 97 1.94 12.55 -7.73
N PRO A 98 2.85 12.41 -8.72
CA PRO A 98 2.45 11.87 -10.03
C PRO A 98 1.98 10.41 -9.96
N ALA A 99 2.54 9.57 -9.07
CA ALA A 99 2.05 8.21 -8.87
C ALA A 99 0.60 8.20 -8.33
N LEU A 100 0.29 9.08 -7.38
CA LEU A 100 -1.07 9.21 -6.84
C LEU A 100 -2.08 9.70 -7.89
N VAL A 101 -1.66 10.54 -8.83
CA VAL A 101 -2.48 10.96 -9.97
C VAL A 101 -2.67 9.81 -10.96
N ASP A 102 -1.63 9.03 -11.29
CA ASP A 102 -1.74 7.87 -12.19
C ASP A 102 -2.61 6.73 -11.59
N MET A 103 -2.59 6.57 -10.26
CA MET A 103 -3.51 5.69 -9.53
C MET A 103 -4.94 6.28 -9.40
N GLY A 104 -5.15 7.52 -9.85
CA GLY A 104 -6.40 8.28 -9.75
C GLY A 104 -6.77 8.69 -8.32
N VAL A 105 -5.87 8.51 -7.35
CA VAL A 105 -6.12 8.85 -5.93
C VAL A 105 -6.20 10.35 -5.75
N LEU A 106 -5.35 11.10 -6.46
CA LEU A 106 -5.42 12.55 -6.58
C LEU A 106 -5.99 12.95 -7.94
N SER A 107 -6.69 14.08 -7.97
CA SER A 107 -7.05 14.76 -9.21
C SER A 107 -5.93 15.72 -9.65
N PRO A 108 -5.77 15.99 -10.95
CA PRO A 108 -4.76 16.92 -11.48
C PRO A 108 -4.92 18.36 -10.96
#